data_AF-A0A937FZ11-F1
#
_entry.id   AF-A0A937FZ11-F1
#
_cell.length_a   1.000
_cell.length_b   1.000
_cell.length_c   1.000
_cell.angle_alpha   90.00
_cell.angle_beta   90.00
_cell.angle_gamma   90.00
#
_symmetry.space_group_name_H-M   'P 1'
#
loop_
_entity.id
_entity.type
_entity.pdbx_description
1 polymer ?
#
loop_
_entity_poly.entity_id
_entity_poly.type
_entity_poly.pdbx_seq_one_letter_code
_entity_poly.pdbx_strand_id
1 'polypeptide(L)'
;MYGINNINRFLQASNPNTSFEWGIDAYKVNDPILFNENDRFSGLLYNNLKGKIIDIKILGDQIQFDVEIDSVLNGMDTQFYDLELLDDSESGNSVVRFLVNKYPDTDEDDTASNTIVPFQVAYAVSIHKAQGLEFSSVKIVITNEVEEMISHNIFYTAITRARDSLKIYWTPESENNILKGLKTKFNRLDVSLLKSKYQS
;
A
#
# COMPACT_ATOMS: atom_id res chain seq x y z
N MET A 1 7.81 -13.75 -14.43
CA MET A 1 7.51 -13.53 -12.99
C MET A 1 7.51 -12.02 -12.71
N TYR A 2 6.67 -11.27 -13.42
CA TYR A 2 6.51 -9.82 -13.27
C TYR A 2 5.52 -9.52 -12.13
N GLY A 3 5.96 -9.72 -10.89
CA GLY A 3 5.17 -9.39 -9.70
C GLY A 3 5.23 -7.90 -9.31
N ILE A 4 4.35 -7.45 -8.42
CA ILE A 4 4.30 -6.07 -7.89
C ILE A 4 5.65 -5.62 -7.32
N ASN A 5 6.41 -6.52 -6.71
CA ASN A 5 7.76 -6.24 -6.21
C ASN A 5 8.73 -5.80 -7.32
N ASN A 6 8.60 -6.37 -8.54
CA ASN A 6 9.41 -5.95 -9.68
C ASN A 6 8.99 -4.57 -10.19
N ILE A 7 7.69 -4.26 -10.18
CA ILE A 7 7.18 -2.93 -10.54
C ILE A 7 7.69 -1.89 -9.53
N ASN A 8 7.61 -2.19 -8.23
CA ASN A 8 8.12 -1.32 -7.18
C ASN A 8 9.63 -1.09 -7.34
N ARG A 9 10.42 -2.15 -7.55
CA ARG A 9 11.86 -2.04 -7.79
C ARG A 9 12.18 -1.20 -9.03
N PHE A 10 11.44 -1.38 -10.11
CA PHE A 10 11.61 -0.61 -11.34
C PHE A 10 11.27 0.88 -11.15
N LEU A 11 10.16 1.18 -10.48
CA LEU A 11 9.73 2.56 -10.22
C LEU A 11 10.66 3.25 -9.20
N GLN A 12 11.10 2.54 -8.17
CA GLN A 12 12.09 3.02 -7.19
C GLN A 12 13.47 3.28 -7.84
N ALA A 13 13.82 2.60 -8.92
CA ALA A 13 15.04 2.91 -9.68
C ALA A 13 15.01 4.33 -10.28
N SER A 14 13.82 4.89 -10.50
CA SER A 14 13.66 6.29 -10.96
C SER A 14 13.82 7.31 -9.83
N ASN A 15 13.84 6.88 -8.56
CA ASN A 15 14.15 7.74 -7.42
C ASN A 15 15.68 7.96 -7.35
N PRO A 16 16.17 9.20 -7.55
CA PRO A 16 17.61 9.49 -7.63
C PRO A 16 18.30 9.49 -6.26
N ASN A 17 17.54 9.39 -5.16
CA ASN A 17 18.08 9.41 -3.82
C ASN A 17 18.89 8.15 -3.50
N THR A 18 19.80 8.30 -2.54
CA THR A 18 20.66 7.22 -2.02
C THR A 18 19.82 6.06 -1.52
N SER A 19 20.24 4.85 -1.89
CA SER A 19 19.63 3.59 -1.47
C SER A 19 20.24 3.11 -0.15
N PHE A 20 19.40 2.79 0.81
CA PHE A 20 19.74 2.20 2.09
C PHE A 20 19.22 0.75 2.13
N GLU A 21 20.13 -0.21 2.19
CA GLU A 21 19.77 -1.63 2.27
C GLU A 21 19.53 -2.04 3.72
N TRP A 22 18.38 -2.69 3.97
CA TRP A 22 18.04 -3.22 5.28
C TRP A 22 17.33 -4.57 5.13
N GLY A 23 18.00 -5.64 5.55
CA GLY A 23 17.55 -7.01 5.32
C GLY A 23 17.60 -7.37 3.83
N ILE A 24 16.44 -7.71 3.25
CA ILE A 24 16.28 -8.03 1.82
C ILE A 24 15.74 -6.86 0.99
N ASP A 25 15.37 -5.77 1.66
CA ASP A 25 14.71 -4.62 1.07
C ASP A 25 15.67 -3.43 0.98
N ALA A 26 15.36 -2.53 0.04
CA ALA A 26 16.07 -1.29 -0.17
C ALA A 26 15.10 -0.13 -0.02
N TYR A 27 15.54 0.92 0.68
CA TYR A 27 14.74 2.10 0.98
C TYR A 27 15.48 3.35 0.52
N LYS A 28 14.74 4.33 0.03
CA LYS A 28 15.25 5.64 -0.36
C LYS A 28 14.38 6.72 0.24
N VAL A 29 14.99 7.87 0.52
CA VAL A 29 14.25 9.10 0.80
C VAL A 29 13.28 9.38 -0.37
N ASN A 30 12.09 9.87 -0.08
CA ASN A 30 10.95 10.05 -0.99
C ASN A 30 10.27 8.77 -1.49
N ASP A 31 10.62 7.58 -0.99
CA ASP A 31 9.83 6.40 -1.32
C ASP A 31 8.41 6.53 -0.74
N PRO A 32 7.36 6.31 -1.56
CA PRO A 32 6.01 6.14 -1.06
C PRO A 32 5.92 4.78 -0.37
N ILE A 33 5.25 4.74 0.78
CA ILE A 33 5.10 3.53 1.58
C ILE A 33 3.66 3.30 2.00
N LEU A 34 3.35 2.05 2.31
CA LEU A 34 2.13 1.66 2.99
C LEU A 34 2.47 0.87 4.24
N PHE A 35 1.88 1.26 5.36
CA PHE A 35 1.99 0.51 6.61
C PHE A 35 1.30 -0.84 6.47
N ASN A 36 1.96 -1.87 7.00
CA ASN A 36 1.41 -3.20 7.14
C ASN A 36 0.73 -3.31 8.50
N GLU A 37 -0.07 -4.36 8.68
CA GLU A 37 -0.52 -4.74 10.01
C GLU A 37 0.69 -5.14 10.86
N ASN A 38 0.85 -4.47 12.01
CA ASN A 38 1.93 -4.72 12.97
C ASN A 38 1.39 -4.47 14.38
N ASP A 39 1.79 -5.31 15.32
CA ASP A 39 1.48 -5.19 16.74
C ASP A 39 2.18 -3.98 17.39
N ARG A 40 3.38 -3.62 16.93
CA ARG A 40 4.24 -2.57 17.52
C ARG A 40 3.57 -1.19 17.56
N PHE A 41 2.80 -0.85 16.53
CA PHE A 41 2.13 0.45 16.38
C PHE A 41 0.62 0.29 16.22
N SER A 42 0.09 -0.83 16.72
CA SER A 42 -1.32 -1.18 16.57
C SER A 42 -2.23 -0.07 17.11
N GLY A 43 -3.22 0.32 16.31
CA GLY A 43 -4.15 1.42 16.60
C GLY A 43 -3.69 2.80 16.15
N LEU A 44 -2.37 3.07 16.11
CA LEU A 44 -1.83 4.37 15.67
C LEU A 44 -1.48 4.36 14.17
N LEU A 45 -0.63 3.41 13.76
CA LEU A 45 -0.21 3.23 12.37
C LEU A 45 -0.95 2.01 11.80
N TYR A 46 -2.19 2.23 11.39
CA TYR A 46 -3.07 1.17 10.92
C TYR A 46 -2.66 0.63 9.53
N ASN A 47 -3.09 -0.59 9.23
CA ASN A 47 -2.81 -1.25 7.96
C ASN A 47 -3.33 -0.42 6.77
N ASN A 48 -2.50 -0.28 5.74
CA ASN A 48 -2.72 0.56 4.57
C ASN A 48 -2.73 2.08 4.83
N LEU A 49 -2.30 2.55 6.01
CA LEU A 49 -1.96 3.96 6.19
C LEU A 49 -0.88 4.35 5.17
N LYS A 50 -1.11 5.46 4.47
CA LYS A 50 -0.18 5.99 3.47
C LYS A 50 0.88 6.81 4.17
N GLY A 51 2.11 6.68 3.70
CA GLY A 51 3.19 7.54 4.12
C GLY A 51 4.26 7.72 3.06
N LYS A 52 5.23 8.55 3.39
CA LYS A 52 6.39 8.85 2.56
C LYS A 52 7.61 8.98 3.44
N ILE A 53 8.70 8.32 3.06
CA ILE A 53 9.96 8.43 3.78
C ILE A 53 10.55 9.82 3.53
N ILE A 54 10.80 10.59 4.59
CA ILE A 54 11.40 11.92 4.51
C ILE A 54 12.90 11.92 4.85
N ASP A 55 13.35 11.03 5.75
CA ASP A 55 14.76 10.87 6.12
C ASP A 55 15.05 9.42 6.55
N ILE A 56 16.30 9.00 6.34
CA ILE A 56 16.79 7.67 6.73
C ILE A 56 18.19 7.81 7.32
N LYS A 57 18.44 7.22 8.50
CA LYS A 57 19.77 7.18 9.11
C LYS A 57 20.12 5.78 9.60
N ILE A 58 21.29 5.29 9.22
CA ILE A 58 21.85 4.04 9.75
C ILE A 58 22.67 4.39 10.99
N LEU A 59 22.28 3.83 12.14
CA LEU A 59 22.86 4.06 13.45
C LEU A 59 23.45 2.73 13.97
N GLY A 60 24.52 2.25 13.33
CA GLY A 60 25.13 0.96 13.66
C GLY A 60 24.21 -0.21 13.32
N ASP A 61 23.72 -0.90 14.34
CA ASP A 61 22.79 -2.04 14.21
C ASP A 61 21.31 -1.61 14.24
N GLN A 62 21.03 -0.32 14.06
CA GLN A 62 19.69 0.22 13.94
C GLN A 62 19.53 1.06 12.67
N ILE A 63 18.32 1.11 12.14
CA ILE A 63 17.91 2.06 11.10
C ILE A 63 16.81 2.96 11.64
N GLN A 64 16.99 4.26 11.48
CA GLN A 64 16.00 5.28 11.80
C GLN A 64 15.25 5.64 10.53
N PHE A 65 13.92 5.66 10.62
CA PHE A 65 13.04 6.19 9.60
C PHE A 65 12.30 7.40 10.14
N ASP A 66 12.32 8.47 9.37
CA ASP A 66 11.41 9.59 9.54
C ASP A 66 10.39 9.52 8.39
N VAL A 67 9.11 9.43 8.73
CA VAL A 67 8.02 9.18 7.79
C VAL A 67 6.94 10.24 7.95
N GLU A 68 6.60 10.91 6.87
CA GLU A 68 5.36 11.70 6.78
C GLU A 68 4.18 10.77 6.55
N ILE A 69 3.12 10.88 7.35
CA ILE A 69 1.90 10.07 7.22
C ILE A 69 0.70 10.92 6.83
N ASP A 70 -0.21 10.33 6.05
CA ASP A 70 -1.48 10.95 5.62
C ASP A 70 -2.52 10.87 6.75
N SER A 71 -2.16 11.39 7.92
CA SER A 71 -2.98 11.45 9.15
C SER A 71 -2.45 12.57 10.07
N VAL A 72 -3.30 13.04 10.97
CA VAL A 72 -2.96 14.02 12.00
C VAL A 72 -2.89 13.30 13.34
N LEU A 73 -1.72 13.29 13.94
CA LEU A 73 -1.43 12.76 15.28
C LEU A 73 -1.08 13.90 16.24
N ASN A 74 -1.44 13.74 17.50
CA ASN A 74 -1.04 14.62 18.59
C ASN A 74 -0.01 13.92 19.49
N GLY A 75 0.72 14.69 20.30
CA GLY A 75 1.73 14.13 21.22
C GLY A 75 1.18 13.17 22.28
N MET A 76 -0.13 13.19 22.57
CA MET A 76 -0.76 12.19 23.45
C MET A 76 -0.92 10.83 22.77
N ASP A 77 -1.05 10.80 21.45
CA ASP A 77 -1.27 9.57 20.69
C ASP A 77 0.01 8.74 20.59
N THR A 78 1.18 9.39 20.70
CA THR A 78 2.50 8.74 20.58
C THR A 78 3.10 8.34 21.93
N GLN A 79 2.51 8.77 23.06
CA GLN A 79 3.09 8.61 24.41
C GLN A 79 3.28 7.14 24.82
N PHE A 80 2.51 6.22 24.24
CA PHE A 80 2.55 4.79 24.56
C PHE A 80 3.31 3.95 23.52
N TYR A 81 3.94 4.59 22.53
CA TYR A 81 4.65 3.92 21.46
C TYR A 81 6.12 4.36 21.42
N ASP A 82 6.99 3.47 20.95
CA ASP A 82 8.40 3.78 20.65
C ASP A 82 8.51 4.60 19.36
N LEU A 83 7.87 5.77 19.35
CA LEU A 83 7.69 6.64 18.21
C LEU A 83 7.72 8.10 18.65
N GLU A 84 8.52 8.91 17.97
CA GLU A 84 8.65 10.35 18.19
C GLU A 84 7.85 11.10 17.13
N LEU A 85 6.98 12.02 17.56
CA LEU A 85 6.29 12.95 16.66
C LEU A 85 7.20 14.16 16.39
N LEU A 86 7.49 14.44 15.13
CA LEU A 86 8.24 15.62 14.70
C LEU A 86 7.27 16.71 14.28
N ASP A 87 7.57 17.96 14.67
CA ASP A 87 6.63 19.09 14.61
C ASP A 87 6.33 19.63 13.20
N ASP A 88 7.08 19.24 12.17
CA ASP A 88 7.08 19.94 10.89
C ASP A 88 6.79 19.03 9.69
N SER A 89 5.57 19.11 9.16
CA SER A 89 5.37 19.06 7.71
C SER A 89 4.71 20.34 7.22
N GLU A 90 5.28 20.95 6.18
CA GLU A 90 4.69 22.11 5.49
C GLU A 90 3.29 21.80 4.91
N SER A 91 2.92 20.52 4.79
CA SER A 91 1.64 20.04 4.26
C SER A 91 0.52 19.93 5.31
N GLY A 92 0.83 20.09 6.61
CA GLY A 92 -0.11 19.86 7.71
C GLY A 92 -0.26 18.39 8.13
N ASN A 93 0.54 17.49 7.54
CA ASN A 93 0.61 16.07 7.90
C ASN A 93 1.54 15.84 9.10
N SER A 94 1.33 14.74 9.83
CA SER A 94 2.25 14.35 10.91
C SER A 94 3.49 13.65 10.37
N VAL A 95 4.64 13.94 10.99
CA VAL A 95 5.89 13.25 10.73
C VAL A 95 6.23 12.41 11.95
N VAL A 96 6.45 11.12 11.75
CA VAL A 96 6.78 10.17 12.80
C VAL A 96 8.18 9.61 12.61
N ARG A 97 8.94 9.51 13.70
CA ARG A 97 10.25 8.90 13.74
C ARG A 97 10.22 7.64 14.59
N PHE A 98 10.82 6.56 14.08
CA PHE A 98 11.02 5.33 14.82
C PHE A 98 12.28 4.59 14.37
N LEU A 99 12.76 3.71 15.23
CA LEU A 99 13.96 2.89 15.03
C LEU A 99 13.59 1.44 14.75
N VAL A 100 14.33 0.76 13.89
CA VAL A 100 14.22 -0.68 13.64
C VAL A 100 15.58 -1.33 13.90
N ASN A 101 15.60 -2.38 14.74
CA ASN A 101 16.79 -3.11 15.11
C ASN A 101 17.16 -4.14 14.03
N LYS A 102 18.46 -4.37 13.83
CA LYS A 102 18.95 -5.36 12.86
C LYS A 102 18.84 -6.78 13.37
N TYR A 103 19.00 -6.94 14.69
CA TYR A 103 18.95 -8.21 15.40
C TYR A 103 17.97 -8.08 16.58
N PRO A 104 17.28 -9.17 16.97
CA PRO A 104 16.46 -9.16 18.16
C PRO A 104 17.36 -9.00 19.40
N ASP A 105 16.89 -8.23 20.38
CA ASP A 105 17.60 -8.10 21.64
C ASP A 105 17.48 -9.41 22.43
N THR A 106 18.59 -9.92 22.95
CA THR A 106 18.66 -11.25 23.57
C THR A 106 17.97 -11.34 24.94
N ASP A 107 17.54 -10.22 25.49
CA ASP A 107 17.19 -10.09 26.90
C ASP A 107 15.66 -9.96 27.15
N GLU A 108 14.83 -9.82 26.10
CA GLU A 108 13.37 -9.66 26.23
C GLU A 108 12.58 -10.43 25.14
N ASP A 109 11.61 -11.25 25.57
CA ASP A 109 10.78 -12.14 24.71
C ASP A 109 9.85 -11.38 23.72
N ASP A 110 9.58 -10.09 23.93
CA ASP A 110 8.67 -9.27 23.11
C ASP A 110 9.38 -8.46 21.98
N THR A 111 10.70 -8.61 21.83
CA THR A 111 11.55 -7.76 20.97
C THR A 111 11.49 -8.05 19.47
N ALA A 112 10.83 -9.14 19.05
CA ALA A 112 10.73 -9.49 17.63
C ALA A 112 10.09 -8.37 16.79
N SER A 113 9.14 -7.64 17.37
CA SER A 113 8.42 -6.55 16.70
C SER A 113 9.31 -5.35 16.34
N ASN A 114 10.38 -5.10 17.11
CA ASN A 114 11.32 -3.99 16.88
C ASN A 114 12.31 -4.26 15.74
N THR A 115 12.42 -5.50 15.28
CA THR A 115 13.27 -5.87 14.14
C THR A 115 12.56 -5.79 12.79
N ILE A 116 11.22 -5.67 12.81
CA ILE A 116 10.38 -5.69 11.62
C ILE A 116 10.11 -4.27 11.17
N VAL A 117 10.41 -3.97 9.90
CA VAL A 117 9.99 -2.72 9.28
C VAL A 117 8.47 -2.72 9.13
N PRO A 118 7.73 -1.77 9.71
CA PRO A 118 6.26 -1.81 9.80
C PRO A 118 5.56 -1.43 8.49
N PHE A 119 6.30 -1.20 7.40
CA PHE A 119 5.78 -0.74 6.13
C PHE A 119 6.49 -1.40 4.95
N GLN A 120 5.93 -1.22 3.76
CA GLN A 120 6.53 -1.63 2.48
C GLN A 120 6.55 -0.46 1.50
N VAL A 121 7.53 -0.44 0.60
CA VAL A 121 7.56 0.48 -0.54
C VAL A 121 6.37 0.21 -1.46
N ALA A 122 5.65 1.27 -1.85
CA ALA A 122 4.33 1.19 -2.44
C ALA A 122 4.16 2.12 -3.65
N TYR A 123 5.10 2.09 -4.61
CA TYR A 123 4.90 2.75 -5.92
C TYR A 123 3.74 2.14 -6.70
N ALA A 124 3.51 0.84 -6.53
CA ALA A 124 2.41 0.06 -7.05
C ALA A 124 1.95 -0.95 -5.99
N VAL A 125 0.65 -1.25 -5.99
CA VAL A 125 0.01 -2.18 -5.03
C VAL A 125 -0.92 -3.13 -5.76
N SER A 126 -1.17 -4.30 -5.15
CA SER A 126 -2.19 -5.21 -5.66
C SER A 126 -3.58 -4.61 -5.48
N ILE A 127 -4.51 -4.98 -6.35
CA ILE A 127 -5.93 -4.61 -6.22
C ILE A 127 -6.50 -5.09 -4.87
N HIS A 128 -6.06 -6.25 -4.39
CA HIS A 128 -6.45 -6.78 -3.09
C HIS A 128 -5.98 -5.92 -1.91
N LYS A 129 -4.72 -5.42 -1.91
CA LYS A 129 -4.23 -4.49 -0.88
C LYS A 129 -4.85 -3.09 -0.99
N ALA A 130 -5.33 -2.70 -2.17
CA ALA A 130 -6.03 -1.43 -2.36
C ALA A 130 -7.49 -1.43 -1.88
N GLN A 131 -8.00 -2.53 -1.32
CA GLN A 131 -9.38 -2.61 -0.85
C GLN A 131 -9.60 -1.70 0.36
N GLY A 132 -10.58 -0.81 0.27
CA GLY A 132 -10.84 0.22 1.29
C GLY A 132 -10.10 1.54 1.04
N LEU A 133 -9.13 1.57 0.13
CA LEU A 133 -8.49 2.80 -0.33
C LEU A 133 -9.26 3.39 -1.51
N GLU A 134 -9.40 4.70 -1.52
CA GLU A 134 -9.95 5.44 -2.66
C GLU A 134 -8.87 6.37 -3.22
N PHE A 135 -8.79 6.45 -4.56
CA PHE A 135 -7.79 7.23 -5.27
C PHE A 135 -8.48 8.12 -6.31
N SER A 136 -8.07 9.37 -6.42
CA SER A 136 -8.57 10.31 -7.45
C SER A 136 -8.25 9.81 -8.86
N SER A 137 -7.04 9.28 -9.07
CA SER A 137 -6.62 8.65 -10.31
C SER A 137 -5.99 7.28 -10.09
N VAL A 138 -6.38 6.29 -10.89
CA VAL A 138 -5.85 4.92 -10.85
C VAL A 138 -5.25 4.54 -12.20
N LYS A 139 -4.04 3.98 -12.17
CA LYS A 139 -3.40 3.35 -13.33
C LYS A 139 -3.36 1.85 -13.10
N ILE A 140 -4.07 1.08 -13.92
CA ILE A 140 -4.06 -0.39 -13.86
C ILE A 140 -3.06 -0.91 -14.88
N VAL A 141 -2.19 -1.82 -14.47
CA VAL A 141 -1.28 -2.55 -15.37
C VAL A 141 -1.65 -4.02 -15.33
N ILE A 142 -1.97 -4.59 -16.50
CA ILE A 142 -2.28 -6.01 -16.68
C ILE A 142 -1.25 -6.59 -17.63
N THR A 143 -0.53 -7.60 -17.18
CA THR A 143 0.42 -8.36 -17.98
C THR A 143 -0.16 -9.71 -18.36
N ASN A 144 0.24 -10.28 -19.50
CA ASN A 144 -0.19 -11.61 -19.96
C ASN A 144 -0.02 -12.70 -18.87
N GLU A 145 0.98 -12.58 -17.98
CA GLU A 145 1.23 -13.56 -16.89
C GLU A 145 0.14 -13.59 -15.80
N VAL A 146 -0.59 -12.49 -15.58
CA VAL A 146 -1.61 -12.39 -14.50
C VAL A 146 -3.04 -12.37 -15.06
N GLU A 147 -3.18 -12.36 -16.38
CA GLU A 147 -4.45 -12.23 -17.08
C GLU A 147 -5.46 -13.32 -16.67
N GLU A 148 -5.02 -14.58 -16.56
CA GLU A 148 -5.87 -15.70 -16.15
C GLU A 148 -6.39 -15.57 -14.70
N MET A 149 -5.69 -14.79 -13.86
CA MET A 149 -6.10 -14.51 -12.48
C MET A 149 -7.10 -13.34 -12.39
N ILE A 150 -7.26 -12.56 -13.45
CA ILE A 150 -8.18 -11.41 -13.47
C ILE A 150 -9.60 -11.90 -13.75
N SER A 151 -10.33 -12.18 -12.66
CA SER A 151 -11.77 -12.40 -12.73
C SER A 151 -12.53 -11.10 -13.02
N HIS A 152 -13.77 -11.24 -13.53
CA HIS A 152 -14.69 -10.12 -13.72
C HIS A 152 -14.82 -9.23 -12.47
N ASN A 153 -14.86 -9.85 -11.29
CA ASN A 153 -15.01 -9.14 -10.02
C ASN A 153 -13.77 -8.31 -9.68
N ILE A 154 -12.57 -8.86 -9.86
CA ILE A 154 -11.30 -8.14 -9.60
C ILE A 154 -11.18 -6.93 -10.54
N PHE A 155 -11.53 -7.13 -11.82
CA PHE A 155 -11.50 -6.05 -12.80
C PHE A 155 -12.53 -4.95 -12.49
N TYR A 156 -13.76 -5.34 -12.16
CA TYR A 156 -14.81 -4.40 -11.75
C TYR A 156 -14.42 -3.62 -10.48
N THR A 157 -13.85 -4.30 -9.48
CA THR A 157 -13.33 -3.66 -8.27
C THR A 157 -12.23 -2.65 -8.62
N ALA A 158 -11.31 -2.99 -9.52
CA ALA A 158 -10.25 -2.07 -9.92
C ALA A 158 -10.77 -0.82 -10.64
N ILE A 159 -11.79 -0.96 -11.50
CA ILE A 159 -12.45 0.18 -12.18
C ILE A 159 -13.12 1.11 -11.16
N THR A 160 -13.91 0.53 -10.25
CA THR A 160 -14.70 1.30 -9.27
C THR A 160 -13.86 1.99 -8.18
N ARG A 161 -12.55 1.70 -8.10
CA ARG A 161 -11.62 2.39 -7.20
C ARG A 161 -11.17 3.76 -7.71
N ALA A 162 -11.31 4.04 -9.00
CA ALA A 162 -11.01 5.34 -9.57
C ALA A 162 -12.19 6.29 -9.37
N ARG A 163 -11.97 7.41 -8.66
CA ARG A 163 -13.00 8.45 -8.51
C ARG A 163 -13.12 9.33 -9.76
N ASP A 164 -11.99 9.82 -10.28
CA ASP A 164 -11.99 10.83 -11.35
C ASP A 164 -11.41 10.30 -12.67
N SER A 165 -10.32 9.53 -12.63
CA SER A 165 -9.60 9.12 -13.83
C SER A 165 -9.04 7.71 -13.74
N LEU A 166 -9.35 6.89 -14.74
CA LEU A 166 -8.84 5.53 -14.89
C LEU A 166 -8.05 5.39 -16.19
N LYS A 167 -6.83 4.86 -16.09
CA LYS A 167 -6.05 4.45 -17.27
C LYS A 167 -5.58 3.01 -17.14
N ILE A 168 -5.83 2.20 -18.16
CA ILE A 168 -5.48 0.79 -18.17
C ILE A 168 -4.37 0.56 -19.21
N TYR A 169 -3.34 -0.18 -18.80
CA TYR A 169 -2.22 -0.60 -19.63
C TYR A 169 -2.26 -2.13 -19.71
N TRP A 170 -2.50 -2.65 -20.91
CA TRP A 170 -2.55 -4.08 -21.22
C TRP A 170 -2.07 -4.32 -22.65
N THR A 171 -1.78 -5.57 -22.99
CA THR A 171 -1.57 -5.96 -24.39
C THR A 171 -2.94 -6.08 -25.09
N PRO A 172 -2.99 -5.97 -26.44
CA PRO A 172 -4.22 -6.22 -27.20
C PRO A 172 -4.81 -7.62 -26.96
N GLU A 173 -3.95 -8.60 -26.63
CA GLU A 173 -4.35 -9.97 -26.31
C GLU A 173 -5.09 -10.01 -24.97
N SER A 174 -4.49 -9.45 -23.90
CA SER A 174 -5.09 -9.39 -22.57
C SER A 174 -6.38 -8.57 -22.54
N GLU A 175 -6.43 -7.47 -23.31
CA GLU A 175 -7.67 -6.72 -23.52
C GLU A 175 -8.79 -7.63 -24.05
N ASN A 176 -8.52 -8.33 -25.15
CA ASN A 176 -9.50 -9.15 -25.82
C ASN A 176 -10.01 -10.28 -24.92
N ASN A 177 -9.10 -10.93 -24.19
CA ASN A 177 -9.44 -12.04 -23.30
C ASN A 177 -10.25 -11.59 -22.09
N ILE A 178 -9.86 -10.47 -21.45
CA ILE A 178 -10.62 -9.90 -20.33
C ILE A 178 -11.99 -9.45 -20.80
N LEU A 179 -12.08 -8.68 -21.89
CA LEU A 179 -13.36 -8.17 -22.42
C LEU A 179 -14.30 -9.31 -22.84
N LYS A 180 -13.79 -10.39 -23.46
CA LYS A 180 -14.58 -11.60 -23.75
C LYS A 180 -15.07 -12.31 -22.49
N GLY A 181 -14.28 -12.25 -21.41
CA GLY A 181 -14.63 -12.76 -20.09
C GLY A 181 -15.69 -11.93 -19.36
N LEU A 182 -15.88 -10.65 -19.73
CA LEU A 182 -16.93 -9.78 -19.22
C LEU A 182 -18.30 -10.15 -19.82
N LYS A 183 -18.80 -11.35 -19.55
CA LYS A 183 -20.18 -11.72 -19.88
C LYS A 183 -21.12 -11.03 -18.89
N THR A 184 -22.08 -10.26 -19.41
CA THR A 184 -23.22 -9.79 -18.61
C THR A 184 -23.94 -11.01 -18.02
N LYS A 185 -23.83 -11.21 -16.70
CA LYS A 185 -24.73 -12.10 -15.98
C LYS A 185 -26.10 -11.42 -15.93
N PHE A 186 -26.91 -11.64 -16.96
CA PHE A 186 -28.32 -11.26 -16.94
C PHE A 186 -29.05 -12.16 -15.93
N ASN A 187 -29.07 -11.76 -14.67
CA ASN A 187 -29.80 -12.47 -13.62
C ASN A 187 -31.30 -12.17 -13.77
N ARG A 188 -32.01 -13.01 -14.53
CA ARG A 188 -33.48 -12.94 -14.65
C ARG A 188 -34.17 -13.02 -13.27
N LEU A 189 -33.54 -13.67 -12.29
CA LEU A 189 -34.01 -13.73 -10.90
C LEU A 189 -34.06 -12.34 -10.23
N ASP A 190 -33.03 -11.52 -10.41
CA ASP A 190 -32.97 -10.16 -9.83
C ASP A 190 -34.00 -9.23 -10.48
N VAL A 191 -34.20 -9.35 -11.80
CA VAL A 191 -35.26 -8.64 -12.52
C VAL A 191 -36.65 -9.04 -12.02
N SER A 192 -36.85 -10.33 -11.71
CA SER A 192 -38.12 -10.85 -11.19
C SER A 192 -38.41 -10.32 -9.78
N LEU A 193 -37.39 -10.28 -8.91
CA LEU A 193 -37.49 -9.75 -7.55
C LEU A 193 -37.76 -8.24 -7.55
N LEU A 194 -37.05 -7.47 -8.38
CA LEU A 194 -37.27 -6.02 -8.52
C LEU A 194 -38.67 -5.73 -9.08
N LYS A 195 -39.11 -6.46 -10.10
CA LYS A 195 -40.45 -6.30 -10.66
C LYS A 195 -41.55 -6.59 -9.64
N SER A 196 -41.35 -7.58 -8.76
CA SER A 196 -42.30 -7.89 -7.70
C SER A 196 -42.39 -6.78 -6.63
N LYS A 197 -41.28 -6.09 -6.33
CA LYS A 197 -41.24 -4.97 -5.39
C LYS A 197 -41.82 -3.65 -5.93
N TYR A 198 -41.81 -3.43 -7.25
CA TYR A 198 -42.36 -2.22 -7.87
C TYR A 198 -43.77 -2.40 -8.46
N GLN A 199 -44.36 -3.59 -8.34
CA GLN A 199 -45.76 -3.87 -8.69
C GLN A 199 -46.68 -4.02 -7.46
N SER A 200 -46.21 -3.65 -6.26
CA SER A 200 -47.01 -3.57 -5.03
C SER A 200 -47.29 -2.13 -4.64
#